data_AF-A0A2V9XV16-F1
#
_entry.id   AF-A0A2V9XV16-F1
#
_cell.length_a   1.000
_cell.length_b   1.000
_cell.length_c   1.000
_cell.angle_alpha   90.00
_cell.angle_beta   90.00
_cell.angle_gamma   90.00
#
_symmetry.space_group_name_H-M   'P 1'
#
loop_
_entity.id
_entity.type
_entity.pdbx_description
1 polymer ?
#
loop_
_entity_poly.entity_id
_entity_poly.type
_entity_poly.pdbx_seq_one_letter_code
_entity_poly.pdbx_strand_id
1 'polypeptide(L)'
;RAGKGNQDRYVTLPERTLLLLRAQWKTHRHPTLIFPAKGHSGLGAATATEAMSRTTLQRAFRIALKSSGVKKQAHIHTLRHSYATHLLEQGENLRQIQVNLGHRSPVVTALYTHLTSLCKTQHQKRLDEFMSDL
;
A
#
# COMPACT_ATOMS: atom_id res chain seq x y z
N ARG A 1 10.67 7.84 -13.07
CA ARG A 1 11.57 7.67 -11.90
C ARG A 1 11.59 8.99 -11.15
N ALA A 2 11.02 9.06 -9.93
CA ALA A 2 11.17 10.18 -8.98
C ALA A 2 10.30 9.93 -7.72
N GLY A 3 10.73 9.04 -6.84
CA GLY A 3 10.33 9.07 -5.43
C GLY A 3 11.29 9.98 -4.67
N LYS A 4 10.80 10.78 -3.71
CA LYS A 4 11.62 11.71 -2.90
C LYS A 4 12.87 10.97 -2.37
N GLY A 5 13.99 11.30 -3.03
CA GLY A 5 15.36 10.81 -2.91
C GLY A 5 15.66 9.35 -3.28
N ASN A 6 15.07 8.89 -4.38
CA ASN A 6 15.70 7.99 -5.35
C ASN A 6 16.30 6.68 -4.81
N GLN A 7 15.68 6.08 -3.79
CA GLN A 7 16.01 4.74 -3.34
C GLN A 7 14.93 3.79 -3.82
N ASP A 8 15.32 2.89 -4.73
CA ASP A 8 14.51 1.76 -5.10
C ASP A 8 14.40 0.81 -3.90
N ARG A 9 13.24 0.16 -3.77
CA ARG A 9 12.97 -0.79 -2.69
C ARG A 9 12.13 -1.93 -3.21
N TYR A 10 12.44 -3.11 -2.71
CA TYR A 10 11.61 -4.28 -2.92
C TYR A 10 10.45 -4.25 -1.92
N VAL A 11 9.26 -4.55 -2.41
CA VAL A 11 8.05 -4.71 -1.60
C VAL A 11 7.43 -6.03 -1.98
N THR A 12 6.96 -6.78 -0.99
CA THR A 12 6.25 -8.04 -1.23
C THR A 12 5.02 -7.77 -2.08
N LEU A 13 4.93 -8.45 -3.23
CA LEU A 13 3.81 -8.36 -4.14
C LEU A 13 2.97 -9.64 -4.02
N PRO A 14 1.75 -9.59 -3.45
CA PRO A 14 0.87 -10.75 -3.42
C PRO A 14 0.56 -11.23 -4.83
N GLU A 15 0.46 -12.55 -5.00
CA GLU A 15 0.22 -13.18 -6.31
C GLU A 15 -1.08 -12.65 -6.97
N ARG A 16 -2.14 -12.49 -6.18
CA ARG A 16 -3.41 -11.92 -6.65
C ARG A 16 -3.21 -10.51 -7.25
N THR A 17 -2.38 -9.69 -6.61
CA THR A 17 -2.06 -8.35 -7.12
C THR A 17 -1.26 -8.44 -8.41
N LEU A 18 -0.28 -9.34 -8.49
CA LEU A 18 0.48 -9.59 -9.72
C LEU A 18 -0.43 -9.97 -10.90
N LEU A 19 -1.43 -10.83 -10.66
CA LEU A 19 -2.40 -11.21 -11.68
C LEU A 19 -3.24 -10.01 -12.17
N LEU A 20 -3.70 -9.16 -11.25
CA LEU A 20 -4.42 -7.94 -11.59
C LEU A 20 -3.56 -6.95 -12.39
N LEU A 21 -2.29 -6.78 -12.00
CA LEU A 21 -1.36 -5.91 -12.72
C LEU A 21 -1.08 -6.44 -14.13
N ARG A 22 -0.95 -7.76 -14.31
CA ARG A 22 -0.80 -8.38 -15.63
C ARG A 22 -2.05 -8.19 -16.49
N ALA A 23 -3.24 -8.39 -15.91
CA ALA A 23 -4.50 -8.15 -16.61
C ALA A 23 -4.63 -6.68 -17.05
N GLN A 24 -4.27 -5.75 -16.15
CA GLN A 24 -4.24 -4.33 -16.46
C GLN A 24 -3.25 -4.00 -17.57
N TRP A 25 -2.02 -4.52 -17.49
CA TRP A 25 -0.99 -4.26 -18.51
C TRP A 25 -1.40 -4.78 -19.88
N LYS A 26 -2.09 -5.93 -19.96
CA LYS A 26 -2.60 -6.47 -21.24
C LYS A 26 -3.55 -5.51 -21.98
N THR A 27 -4.19 -4.56 -21.28
CA THR A 27 -5.11 -3.58 -21.91
C THR A 27 -4.41 -2.53 -22.76
N HIS A 28 -3.11 -2.30 -22.56
CA HIS A 28 -2.37 -1.26 -23.27
C HIS A 28 -0.97 -1.68 -23.74
N ARG A 29 -0.39 -2.75 -23.16
CA ARG A 29 0.93 -3.33 -23.47
C ARG A 29 2.04 -2.28 -23.57
N HIS A 30 1.99 -1.30 -22.69
CA HIS A 30 2.92 -0.18 -22.71
C HIS A 30 4.33 -0.68 -22.31
N PRO A 31 5.41 -0.23 -22.97
CA PRO A 31 6.75 -0.80 -22.80
C PRO A 31 7.34 -0.57 -21.40
N THR A 32 7.03 0.55 -20.75
CA THR A 32 7.65 0.94 -19.46
C THR A 32 6.68 1.19 -18.31
N LEU A 33 5.57 1.88 -18.56
CA LEU A 33 4.56 2.23 -17.57
C LEU A 33 3.51 1.13 -17.34
N ILE A 34 3.27 0.78 -16.08
CA ILE A 34 2.17 -0.10 -15.66
C ILE A 34 0.81 0.64 -15.70
N PHE A 35 0.82 1.95 -15.43
CA PHE A 35 -0.36 2.80 -15.42
C PHE A 35 -0.14 4.06 -16.27
N PRO A 36 -0.20 3.95 -17.61
CA PRO A 36 -0.05 5.08 -18.52
C PRO A 36 -1.26 6.03 -18.46
N ALA A 37 -1.02 7.33 -18.74
CA ALA A 37 -2.10 8.30 -18.92
C ALA A 37 -2.84 8.04 -20.24
N LYS A 38 -4.13 7.70 -20.16
CA LYS A 38 -4.91 7.30 -21.35
C LYS A 38 -5.30 8.47 -22.29
N GLY A 39 -5.07 9.72 -21.87
CA GLY A 39 -5.57 10.91 -22.56
C GLY A 39 -7.11 11.01 -22.56
N HIS A 40 -7.66 12.09 -23.13
CA HIS A 40 -9.10 12.32 -23.18
C HIS A 40 -9.86 11.30 -24.04
N SER A 41 -9.21 10.75 -25.09
CA SER A 41 -9.79 9.74 -25.98
C SER A 41 -9.77 8.33 -25.40
N GLY A 42 -9.07 8.09 -24.28
CA GLY A 42 -8.93 6.76 -23.67
C GLY A 42 -8.02 5.78 -24.43
N LEU A 43 -7.61 6.12 -25.66
CA LEU A 43 -6.84 5.28 -26.58
C LEU A 43 -5.33 5.55 -26.52
N GLY A 44 -4.89 6.62 -25.87
CA GLY A 44 -3.47 7.03 -25.81
C GLY A 44 -2.61 6.20 -24.85
N ALA A 45 -3.15 5.16 -24.23
CA ALA A 45 -2.48 4.41 -23.17
C ALA A 45 -1.20 3.69 -23.63
N ALA A 46 -1.16 3.21 -24.87
CA ALA A 46 -0.01 2.45 -25.39
C ALA A 46 1.20 3.34 -25.72
N THR A 47 0.97 4.61 -26.06
CA THR A 47 1.99 5.58 -26.48
C THR A 47 2.16 6.73 -25.49
N ALA A 48 1.60 6.60 -24.28
CA ALA A 48 1.62 7.66 -23.29
C ALA A 48 3.04 7.96 -22.82
N THR A 49 3.46 9.21 -22.88
CA THR A 49 4.74 9.65 -22.31
C THR A 49 4.68 9.82 -20.80
N GLU A 50 3.47 10.02 -20.25
CA GLU A 50 3.22 10.29 -18.85
C GLU A 50 2.46 9.17 -18.14
N ALA A 51 2.71 9.03 -16.84
CA ALA A 51 1.94 8.16 -15.96
C ALA A 51 0.57 8.76 -15.61
N MET A 52 -0.37 7.90 -15.21
CA MET A 52 -1.67 8.32 -14.70
C MET A 52 -1.53 9.40 -13.62
N SER A 53 -2.30 10.48 -13.78
CA SER A 53 -2.28 11.59 -12.84
C SER A 53 -2.79 11.19 -11.45
N ARG A 54 -2.28 11.88 -10.42
CA ARG A 54 -2.74 11.69 -9.03
C ARG A 54 -4.22 11.98 -8.87
N THR A 55 -4.75 12.96 -9.60
CA THR A 55 -6.16 13.36 -9.55
C THR A 55 -7.08 12.26 -10.08
N THR A 56 -6.70 11.60 -11.18
CA THR A 56 -7.43 10.43 -11.71
C THR A 56 -7.47 9.30 -10.69
N LEU A 57 -6.34 8.99 -10.05
CA LEU A 57 -6.28 7.97 -9.01
C LEU A 57 -7.14 8.33 -7.79
N GLN A 58 -7.11 9.59 -7.33
CA GLN A 58 -7.94 10.07 -6.22
C GLN A 58 -9.43 9.97 -6.55
N ARG A 59 -9.83 10.30 -7.78
CA ARG A 59 -11.22 10.17 -8.24
C ARG A 59 -11.66 8.71 -8.26
N ALA A 60 -10.85 7.82 -8.83
CA ALA A 60 -11.12 6.38 -8.85
C ALA A 60 -11.27 5.83 -7.42
N PHE A 61 -10.40 6.24 -6.49
CA PHE A 61 -10.50 5.86 -5.09
C PHE A 61 -11.79 6.35 -4.43
N ARG A 62 -12.23 7.60 -4.65
CA ARG A 62 -13.51 8.08 -4.08
C ARG A 62 -14.70 7.29 -4.58
N ILE A 63 -14.72 6.91 -5.86
CA ILE A 63 -15.77 6.07 -6.44
C ILE A 63 -15.78 4.70 -5.75
N ALA A 64 -14.61 4.07 -5.62
CA ALA A 64 -14.47 2.79 -4.94
C ALA A 64 -14.91 2.88 -3.47
N LEU A 65 -14.52 3.93 -2.75
CA LEU A 65 -14.91 4.16 -1.35
C LEU A 65 -16.43 4.26 -1.22
N LYS A 66 -17.08 5.07 -2.07
CA LYS A 66 -18.54 5.19 -2.10
C LYS A 66 -19.22 3.85 -2.38
N SER A 67 -18.70 3.07 -3.34
CA SER A 67 -19.27 1.76 -3.67
C SER A 67 -19.07 0.69 -2.58
N SER A 68 -18.04 0.85 -1.74
CA SER A 68 -17.71 -0.13 -0.69
C SER A 68 -18.65 -0.06 0.53
N GLY A 69 -19.46 0.98 0.66
CA GLY A 69 -20.31 1.20 1.85
C GLY A 69 -19.57 1.66 3.11
N VAL A 70 -18.24 1.87 3.04
CA VAL A 70 -17.46 2.39 4.16
C VAL A 70 -17.86 3.84 4.45
N LYS A 71 -18.42 4.07 5.65
CA LYS A 71 -18.90 5.38 6.10
C LYS A 71 -17.80 6.32 6.60
N LYS A 72 -16.64 5.77 6.96
CA LYS A 72 -15.49 6.56 7.43
C LYS A 72 -14.88 7.36 6.28
N GLN A 73 -14.48 8.59 6.55
CA GLN A 73 -13.68 9.35 5.61
C GLN A 73 -12.33 8.65 5.40
N ALA A 74 -11.98 8.40 4.14
CA ALA A 74 -10.74 7.76 3.77
C ALA A 74 -10.17 8.40 2.50
N HIS A 75 -8.85 8.31 2.36
CA HIS A 75 -8.10 8.74 1.19
C HIS A 75 -7.11 7.63 0.79
N ILE A 76 -6.42 7.80 -0.34
CA ILE A 76 -5.41 6.82 -0.80
C ILE A 76 -4.34 6.56 0.28
N HIS A 77 -3.94 7.59 1.03
CA HIS A 77 -2.98 7.43 2.13
C HIS A 77 -3.54 6.61 3.28
N THR A 78 -4.86 6.58 3.50
CA THR A 78 -5.51 5.73 4.49
C THR A 78 -5.22 4.25 4.22
N LEU A 79 -5.26 3.80 2.95
CA LEU A 79 -4.91 2.42 2.60
C LEU A 79 -3.49 2.05 3.05
N ARG A 80 -2.55 2.98 2.85
CA ARG A 80 -1.15 2.81 3.27
C ARG A 80 -1.03 2.73 4.79
N HIS A 81 -1.78 3.55 5.51
CA HIS A 81 -1.82 3.48 6.98
C HIS A 81 -2.43 2.18 7.47
N SER A 82 -3.54 1.73 6.87
CA SER A 82 -4.18 0.46 7.18
C SER A 82 -3.25 -0.73 6.95
N TYR A 83 -2.48 -0.73 5.85
CA TYR A 83 -1.46 -1.75 5.61
C TYR A 83 -0.40 -1.78 6.72
N ALA A 84 0.12 -0.62 7.12
CA ALA A 84 1.11 -0.52 8.19
C ALA A 84 0.57 -1.00 9.55
N THR A 85 -0.64 -0.56 9.90
CA THR A 85 -1.35 -0.99 11.11
C THR A 85 -1.57 -2.50 11.11
N HIS A 86 -2.01 -3.07 9.99
CA HIS A 86 -2.25 -4.50 9.90
C HIS A 86 -0.96 -5.32 10.08
N LEU A 87 0.17 -4.90 9.48
CA LEU A 87 1.45 -5.54 9.71
C LEU A 87 1.85 -5.49 11.19
N LEU A 88 1.66 -4.33 11.83
CA LEU A 88 1.98 -4.17 13.24
C LEU A 88 1.12 -5.08 14.12
N GLU A 89 -0.19 -5.17 13.85
CA GLU A 89 -1.11 -6.10 14.53
C GLU A 89 -0.77 -7.59 14.31
N GLN A 90 -0.02 -7.94 13.27
CA GLN A 90 0.50 -9.30 13.11
C GLN A 90 1.81 -9.55 13.90
N GLY A 91 2.33 -8.50 14.55
CA GLY A 91 3.56 -8.52 15.33
C GLY A 91 4.80 -8.19 14.51
N GLU A 92 4.66 -7.59 13.32
CA GLU A 92 5.82 -7.20 12.53
C GLU A 92 6.63 -6.09 13.20
N ASN A 93 7.95 -6.17 13.01
CA ASN A 93 8.86 -5.20 13.62
C ASN A 93 8.66 -3.81 13.00
N LEU A 94 8.49 -2.77 13.84
CA LEU A 94 8.32 -1.38 13.41
C LEU A 94 9.42 -0.89 12.46
N ARG A 95 10.67 -1.37 12.63
CA ARG A 95 11.77 -1.06 11.72
C ARG A 95 11.54 -1.65 10.33
N GLN A 96 11.00 -2.87 10.23
CA GLN A 96 10.68 -3.48 8.95
C GLN A 96 9.47 -2.83 8.27
N ILE A 97 8.45 -2.45 9.05
CA ILE A 97 7.34 -1.65 8.55
C ILE A 97 7.84 -0.30 8.01
N GLN A 98 8.78 0.35 8.71
CA GLN A 98 9.40 1.59 8.26
C GLN A 98 10.15 1.42 6.93
N VAL A 99 10.89 0.32 6.77
CA VAL A 99 11.63 0.00 5.53
C VAL A 99 10.67 -0.28 4.38
N ASN A 100 9.64 -1.11 4.60
CA ASN A 100 8.64 -1.49 3.59
C ASN A 100 7.84 -0.29 3.07
N LEU A 101 7.50 0.64 3.97
CA LEU A 101 6.88 1.91 3.60
C LEU A 101 7.92 2.90 3.05
N GLY A 102 9.18 2.74 3.46
CA GLY A 102 10.30 3.66 3.31
C GLY A 102 9.96 5.08 3.72
N HIS A 103 9.56 5.21 4.98
CA HIS A 103 9.52 6.48 5.68
C HIS A 103 10.95 6.91 6.03
N ARG A 104 11.36 8.07 5.51
CA ARG A 104 12.68 8.67 5.81
C ARG A 104 12.79 9.17 7.25
N SER A 105 11.66 9.55 7.85
CA SER A 105 11.62 10.02 9.23
C SER A 105 10.95 8.97 10.12
N PRO A 106 11.59 8.57 11.23
CA PRO A 106 10.99 7.73 12.27
C PRO A 106 9.71 8.34 12.86
N VAL A 107 9.50 9.66 12.76
CA VAL A 107 8.35 10.38 13.34
C VAL A 107 7.01 9.88 12.78
N VAL A 108 6.95 9.54 11.48
CA VAL A 108 5.73 9.00 10.86
C VAL A 108 5.48 7.55 11.30
N THR A 109 6.54 6.82 11.64
CA THR A 109 6.43 5.45 12.18
C THR A 109 6.12 5.47 13.68
N ALA A 110 6.60 6.49 14.41
CA ALA A 110 6.28 6.72 15.81
C ALA A 110 4.78 6.99 16.02
N LEU A 111 4.08 7.52 15.02
CA LEU A 111 2.61 7.54 15.04
C LEU A 111 1.99 6.16 15.17
N TYR A 112 2.67 5.04 14.89
CA TYR A 112 2.11 3.71 15.14
C TYR A 112 2.39 3.17 16.54
N THR A 113 3.20 3.85 17.37
CA THR A 113 3.52 3.36 18.71
C THR A 113 2.36 3.47 19.69
N HIS A 114 1.33 4.27 19.40
CA HIS A 114 0.09 4.20 20.19
C HIS A 114 -0.64 2.84 20.03
N LEU A 115 -0.36 2.10 18.95
CA LEU A 115 -0.89 0.76 18.70
C LEU A 115 -0.05 -0.35 19.36
N THR A 116 1.12 -0.03 19.94
CA THR A 116 1.99 -1.04 20.58
C THR A 116 1.34 -1.72 21.78
N SER A 117 0.35 -1.08 22.41
CA SER A 117 -0.45 -1.70 23.49
C SER A 117 -1.20 -2.95 22.99
N LEU A 118 -1.72 -2.93 21.76
CA LEU A 118 -2.35 -4.11 21.13
C LEU A 118 -1.32 -5.21 20.85
N CYS A 119 -0.14 -4.84 20.35
CA CYS A 119 0.96 -5.78 20.12
C CYS A 119 1.42 -6.48 21.41
N LYS A 120 1.51 -5.76 22.54
CA LYS A 120 1.90 -6.36 23.82
C LYS A 120 0.94 -7.47 24.22
N THR A 121 -0.37 -7.25 24.06
CA THR A 121 -1.39 -8.25 24.38
C THR A 121 -1.28 -9.48 23.47
N GLN A 122 -1.04 -9.30 22.17
CA GLN A 122 -0.84 -10.43 21.25
C GLN A 122 0.47 -11.18 21.47
N HIS A 123 1.55 -10.47 21.80
CA HIS A 123 2.83 -11.08 22.14
C HIS A 123 2.72 -11.92 23.41
N GLN A 124 2.04 -11.38 24.44
CA GLN A 124 1.77 -12.12 25.67
C GLN A 124 0.97 -13.40 25.38
N LYS A 125 -0.10 -13.32 24.58
CA LYS A 125 -0.87 -14.51 24.18
C LYS A 125 -0.03 -15.58 23.47
N ARG A 126 0.85 -15.19 22.54
CA ARG A 126 1.74 -16.13 21.85
C ARG A 126 2.75 -16.78 22.80
N LEU A 127 3.26 -16.02 23.77
CA LEU A 127 4.13 -16.56 24.81
C LEU A 127 3.36 -17.52 25.72
N ASP A 128 2.14 -17.16 26.12
CA ASP A 128 1.31 -18.01 26.97
C ASP A 128 0.95 -19.33 26.25
N GLU A 129 0.61 -19.29 24.96
CA GLU A 129 0.40 -20.48 24.11
C GLU A 129 1.67 -21.35 24.04
N PHE A 130 2.83 -20.76 23.73
CA PHE A 130 4.10 -21.49 23.67
C PHE A 130 4.49 -22.12 25.01
N MET A 131 4.28 -21.40 26.12
CA MET A 131 4.59 -21.88 27.46
C MET A 131 3.58 -22.91 27.98
N SER A 132 2.36 -22.97 27.41
CA SER A 132 1.37 -24.00 27.74
C SER A 132 1.62 -25.35 27.08
N ASP A 133 2.42 -25.36 26.00
CA ASP A 133 2.83 -26.57 25.27
C ASP A 133 4.13 -27.21 25.84
N LEU A 134 4.71 -26.61 26.88
CA LEU A 134 5.90 -27.08 27.62
C LEU A 134 5.51 -27.71 28.97
#